data_AF-A0A561VX64-F1
#
_entry.id   AF-A0A561VX64-F1
#
_cell.length_a   1.000
_cell.length_b   1.000
_cell.length_c   1.000
_cell.angle_alpha   90.00
_cell.angle_beta   90.00
_cell.angle_gamma   90.00
#
_symmetry.space_group_name_H-M   'P 1'
#
loop_
_entity.id
_entity.type
_entity.pdbx_description
1 polymer ?
#
loop_
_entity_poly.entity_id
_entity_poly.type
_entity_poly.pdbx_seq_one_letter_code
_entity_poly.pdbx_strand_id
1 'polypeptide(L)'
;MTTLLDLLVGSPSLLALGEPTHGESAFLQLRNEAFLTLAEHGYRSIALESDRAAGLIADEFVHGAAVPLDRALTEGFSHGFGSAPANRDLLLRMREWNAGRPDRERLRFHGFDAPLEIEGAPSPRRHLTRVCHFLCDDREAEIDALVGDEERWSDTAAIWEPGRSVGRSTDAQRLRVLADDLLTELYLQAPRRPEGWQAAFVHATSAVALLRYHAAAAAPLPPEERFARLAGVRDALMAENLLAIRAAEADRGPTLVFAHNTHLQRHGSTMTMGGTEMSWAGAGAIVASLLGDRYAVIVGSLGVSPALDIAAPAASTYEGRLQQTVSLPGYVRASDIGPAERREHDYRYFPLDQAAVENADAVLHIPTGVDPNVLAARILALPGVEQVVASEENGSPEGAWGDRFFSVGPDRRQPFATIVEHDVPGFDEASQLDRPGVFRLNLDLGRAEFERLFGFPPKAFEDHRDAFDFARLDTLLPHPCYALYAFGSVVMPGPQMLPEIDRLLAIAHARATERHERAARRTADQQE
;
A
#
# COMPACT_ATOMS: atom_id res chain seq x y z
N MET A 1 -12.07 17.89 15.07
CA MET A 1 -11.33 17.60 13.84
C MET A 1 -12.34 17.02 12.87
N THR A 2 -12.41 17.54 11.64
CA THR A 2 -13.24 16.99 10.58
C THR A 2 -12.72 15.59 10.25
N THR A 3 -13.54 14.57 10.45
CA THR A 3 -13.19 13.18 10.09
C THR A 3 -13.19 13.01 8.57
N LEU A 4 -12.54 11.95 8.07
CA LEU A 4 -12.56 11.59 6.64
C LEU A 4 -13.99 11.55 6.09
N LEU A 5 -14.93 11.05 6.88
CA LEU A 5 -16.35 10.92 6.51
C LEU A 5 -17.08 12.27 6.50
N ASP A 6 -16.67 13.24 7.32
CA ASP A 6 -17.28 14.59 7.34
C ASP A 6 -16.97 15.41 6.06
N LEU A 7 -16.06 14.92 5.23
CA LEU A 7 -15.73 15.52 3.94
C LEU A 7 -16.66 15.04 2.82
N LEU A 8 -17.37 13.94 3.04
CA LEU A 8 -18.22 13.32 2.03
C LEU A 8 -19.65 13.84 2.13
N VAL A 9 -20.29 14.07 0.98
CA VAL A 9 -21.67 14.58 0.89
C VAL A 9 -22.70 13.55 1.39
N GLY A 10 -22.32 12.27 1.45
CA GLY A 10 -23.13 11.18 1.96
C GLY A 10 -22.30 10.01 2.48
N SER A 11 -22.96 8.88 2.74
CA SER A 11 -22.30 7.64 3.15
C SER A 11 -22.13 6.72 1.93
N PRO A 12 -21.00 6.79 1.21
CA PRO A 12 -20.80 5.95 0.05
C PRO A 12 -20.73 4.47 0.46
N SER A 13 -21.22 3.61 -0.42
CA SER A 13 -21.06 2.16 -0.28
C SER A 13 -19.70 1.66 -0.78
N LEU A 14 -19.07 2.44 -1.67
CA LEU A 14 -17.69 2.28 -2.12
C LEU A 14 -16.98 3.63 -1.97
N LEU A 15 -15.99 3.69 -1.08
CA LEU A 15 -15.10 4.84 -0.93
C LEU A 15 -13.78 4.52 -1.60
N ALA A 16 -13.44 5.22 -2.67
CA ALA A 16 -12.18 5.08 -3.36
C ALA A 16 -11.14 6.06 -2.81
N LEU A 17 -9.96 5.55 -2.49
CA LEU A 17 -8.79 6.31 -2.05
C LEU A 17 -7.66 6.06 -3.03
N GLY A 18 -7.30 7.10 -3.78
CA GLY A 18 -6.28 7.07 -4.81
C GLY A 18 -4.89 7.42 -4.32
N GLU A 19 -3.88 6.98 -5.06
CA GLU A 19 -2.51 7.45 -4.96
C GLU A 19 -1.97 7.91 -6.32
N PRO A 20 -1.09 8.92 -6.39
CA PRO A 20 -0.52 9.41 -7.65
C PRO A 20 0.73 8.62 -8.10
N THR A 21 1.17 7.65 -7.29
CA THR A 21 2.32 6.77 -7.55
C THR A 21 2.28 5.57 -6.60
N HIS A 22 2.69 4.38 -7.05
CA HIS A 22 2.79 3.18 -6.19
C HIS A 22 4.06 3.14 -5.32
N GLY A 23 5.01 4.06 -5.56
CA GLY A 23 6.33 4.00 -4.94
C GLY A 23 6.44 4.67 -3.56
N GLU A 24 5.44 5.43 -3.13
CA GLU A 24 5.50 6.23 -1.90
C GLU A 24 4.77 5.53 -0.75
N SER A 25 5.54 4.98 0.19
CA SER A 25 5.04 4.17 1.29
C SER A 25 4.01 4.88 2.18
N ALA A 26 4.08 6.22 2.27
CA ALA A 26 3.17 7.01 3.07
C ALA A 26 1.69 6.82 2.69
N PHE A 27 1.37 6.62 1.40
CA PHE A 27 -0.02 6.39 0.98
C PHE A 27 -0.56 5.07 1.53
N LEU A 28 0.24 4.00 1.51
CA LEU A 28 -0.16 2.70 2.02
C LEU A 28 -0.31 2.71 3.55
N GLN A 29 0.57 3.41 4.27
CA GLN A 29 0.46 3.58 5.73
C GLN A 29 -0.80 4.35 6.11
N LEU A 30 -1.04 5.51 5.47
CA LEU A 30 -2.23 6.32 5.72
C LEU A 30 -3.52 5.60 5.34
N ARG A 31 -3.49 4.79 4.27
CA ARG A 31 -4.61 3.91 3.92
C ARG A 31 -4.90 2.90 5.04
N ASN A 32 -3.88 2.29 5.66
CA ASN A 32 -4.12 1.34 6.76
C ASN A 32 -4.83 2.02 7.94
N GLU A 33 -4.35 3.19 8.35
CA GLU A 33 -4.97 3.97 9.43
C GLU A 33 -6.39 4.40 9.07
N ALA A 34 -6.59 4.90 7.84
CA ALA A 34 -7.91 5.27 7.34
C ALA A 34 -8.86 4.07 7.36
N PHE A 35 -8.42 2.90 6.88
CA PHE A 35 -9.26 1.71 6.83
C PHE A 35 -9.69 1.22 8.21
N LEU A 36 -8.77 1.20 9.18
CA LEU A 36 -9.10 0.74 10.53
C LEU A 36 -9.98 1.74 11.27
N THR A 37 -9.79 3.04 11.04
CA THR A 37 -10.74 4.06 11.50
C THR A 37 -12.11 3.87 10.86
N LEU A 38 -12.18 3.60 9.55
CA LEU A 38 -13.43 3.34 8.84
C LEU A 38 -14.11 2.05 9.31
N ALA A 39 -13.34 1.03 9.73
CA ALA A 39 -13.87 -0.21 10.29
C ALA A 39 -14.68 0.03 11.57
N GLU A 40 -14.21 0.95 12.43
CA GLU A 40 -14.97 1.42 13.60
C GLU A 40 -16.30 2.09 13.20
N HIS A 41 -16.33 2.70 12.01
CA HIS A 41 -17.51 3.38 11.44
C HIS A 41 -18.34 2.48 10.49
N GLY A 42 -18.18 1.17 10.57
CA GLY A 42 -19.05 0.23 9.87
C GLY A 42 -18.55 -0.27 8.52
N TYR A 43 -17.39 0.18 8.03
CA TYR A 43 -16.76 -0.44 6.86
C TYR A 43 -16.35 -1.88 7.20
N ARG A 44 -16.50 -2.79 6.25
CA ARG A 44 -16.27 -4.24 6.48
C ARG A 44 -15.32 -4.89 5.51
N SER A 45 -14.83 -4.14 4.53
CA SER A 45 -13.97 -4.70 3.49
C SER A 45 -13.04 -3.64 2.91
N ILE A 46 -11.89 -4.10 2.47
CA ILE A 46 -10.96 -3.33 1.64
C ILE A 46 -10.73 -4.07 0.33
N ALA A 47 -10.67 -3.34 -0.78
CA ALA A 47 -10.37 -3.84 -2.11
C ALA A 47 -9.12 -3.12 -2.65
N LEU A 48 -8.05 -3.87 -2.94
CA LEU A 48 -6.80 -3.32 -3.47
C LEU A 48 -6.67 -3.57 -4.97
N GLU A 49 -5.92 -2.70 -5.66
CA GLU A 49 -5.49 -2.86 -7.06
C GLU A 49 -4.56 -4.06 -7.22
N SER A 50 -5.12 -5.24 -7.02
CA SER A 50 -4.43 -6.51 -7.04
C SER A 50 -5.38 -7.59 -7.52
N ASP A 51 -4.84 -8.69 -8.06
CA ASP A 51 -5.62 -9.80 -8.59
C ASP A 51 -6.68 -10.28 -7.59
N ARG A 52 -7.94 -10.22 -8.02
CA ARG A 52 -9.11 -10.68 -7.27
C ARG A 52 -8.97 -12.13 -6.80
N ALA A 53 -8.42 -13.01 -7.62
CA ALA A 53 -8.25 -14.41 -7.27
C ALA A 53 -7.11 -14.63 -6.27
N ALA A 54 -5.98 -13.92 -6.42
CA ALA A 54 -4.91 -13.89 -5.41
C ALA A 54 -5.43 -13.43 -4.05
N GLY A 55 -6.27 -12.39 -4.04
CA GLY A 55 -6.87 -11.85 -2.82
C GLY A 55 -7.63 -12.85 -1.95
N LEU A 56 -8.08 -13.99 -2.49
CA LEU A 56 -8.66 -15.08 -1.71
C LEU A 56 -7.68 -15.64 -0.66
N ILE A 57 -6.39 -15.76 -0.99
CA ILE A 57 -5.35 -16.29 -0.09
C ILE A 57 -5.07 -15.29 1.04
N ALA A 58 -5.00 -14.00 0.71
CA ALA A 58 -4.90 -12.94 1.71
C ALA A 58 -6.14 -12.90 2.61
N ASP A 59 -7.35 -13.06 2.06
CA ASP A 59 -8.59 -13.12 2.82
C ASP A 59 -8.63 -14.34 3.77
N GLU A 60 -8.19 -15.51 3.33
CA GLU A 60 -8.05 -16.70 4.18
C GLU A 60 -7.12 -16.43 5.39
N PHE A 61 -5.98 -15.76 5.14
CA PHE A 61 -5.04 -15.38 6.20
C PHE A 61 -5.71 -14.45 7.24
N VAL A 62 -6.42 -13.41 6.81
CA VAL A 62 -7.05 -12.46 7.75
C VAL A 62 -8.20 -13.09 8.53
N HIS A 63 -8.81 -14.17 8.04
CA HIS A 63 -9.82 -14.95 8.78
C HIS A 63 -9.22 -15.96 9.77
N GLY A 64 -7.89 -16.04 9.86
CA GLY A 64 -7.21 -16.93 10.79
C GLY A 64 -7.08 -18.37 10.29
N ALA A 65 -7.23 -18.61 8.98
CA ALA A 65 -6.90 -19.91 8.40
C ALA A 65 -5.42 -20.25 8.60
N ALA A 66 -5.06 -21.53 8.41
CA ALA A 66 -3.69 -22.03 8.50
C ALA A 66 -2.85 -21.67 7.25
N VAL A 67 -2.93 -20.42 6.80
CA VAL A 67 -2.11 -19.83 5.75
C VAL A 67 -0.92 -19.13 6.41
N PRO A 68 0.34 -19.51 6.09
CA PRO A 68 1.52 -18.77 6.55
C PRO A 68 1.52 -17.33 6.04
N LEU A 69 2.04 -16.38 6.83
CA LEU A 69 2.12 -14.97 6.43
C LEU A 69 2.88 -14.80 5.11
N ASP A 70 4.03 -15.46 4.97
CA ASP A 70 4.84 -15.36 3.75
C ASP A 70 4.05 -15.75 2.51
N ARG A 71 3.24 -16.80 2.59
CA ARG A 71 2.36 -17.21 1.50
C ARG A 71 1.25 -16.20 1.22
N ALA A 72 0.67 -15.61 2.26
CA ALA A 72 -0.33 -14.55 2.09
C ALA A 72 0.25 -13.30 1.43
N LEU A 73 1.53 -13.00 1.67
CA LEU A 73 2.23 -11.90 1.01
C LEU A 73 2.62 -12.24 -0.42
N THR A 74 3.19 -13.41 -0.67
CA THR A 74 3.71 -13.77 -2.00
C THR A 74 2.63 -14.20 -2.99
N GLU A 75 1.59 -14.89 -2.54
CA GLU A 75 0.51 -15.41 -3.40
C GLU A 75 -0.82 -14.66 -3.23
N GLY A 76 -0.96 -13.85 -2.18
CA GLY A 76 -2.19 -13.09 -1.88
C GLY A 76 -2.28 -11.71 -2.55
N PHE A 77 -1.21 -11.31 -3.24
CA PHE A 77 -1.09 -10.07 -3.99
C PHE A 77 -0.52 -10.34 -5.39
N SER A 78 -0.70 -9.38 -6.29
CA SER A 78 -0.09 -9.27 -7.63
C SER A 78 0.81 -8.03 -7.69
N HIS A 79 1.49 -7.79 -8.80
CA HIS A 79 2.34 -6.60 -9.02
C HIS A 79 3.48 -6.43 -7.99
N GLY A 80 3.84 -7.51 -7.29
CA GLY A 80 4.84 -7.48 -6.20
C GLY A 80 4.37 -6.74 -4.94
N PHE A 81 3.10 -6.33 -4.85
CA PHE A 81 2.58 -5.51 -3.74
C PHE A 81 2.67 -6.17 -2.37
N GLY A 82 2.79 -7.50 -2.30
CA GLY A 82 3.05 -8.21 -1.05
C GLY A 82 4.40 -7.89 -0.40
N SER A 83 5.37 -7.36 -1.16
CA SER A 83 6.68 -6.94 -0.63
C SER A 83 6.61 -5.63 0.16
N ALA A 84 5.57 -4.81 -0.04
CA ALA A 84 5.44 -3.53 0.62
C ALA A 84 5.22 -3.71 2.13
N PRO A 85 6.04 -3.10 3.01
CA PRO A 85 5.92 -3.26 4.47
C PRO A 85 4.52 -2.93 5.00
N ALA A 86 3.88 -1.90 4.45
CA ALA A 86 2.54 -1.49 4.83
C ALA A 86 1.43 -2.48 4.42
N ASN A 87 1.63 -3.30 3.38
CA ASN A 87 0.67 -4.37 3.04
C ASN A 87 0.80 -5.57 3.98
N ARG A 88 2.02 -5.87 4.45
CA ARG A 88 2.23 -6.82 5.55
C ARG A 88 1.55 -6.35 6.84
N ASP A 89 1.74 -5.08 7.20
CA ASP A 89 1.08 -4.47 8.36
C ASP A 89 -0.46 -4.55 8.24
N LEU A 90 -1.01 -4.28 7.05
CA LEU A 90 -2.44 -4.37 6.78
C LEU A 90 -2.98 -5.78 7.08
N LEU A 91 -2.38 -6.84 6.54
CA LEU A 91 -2.85 -8.21 6.76
C LEU A 91 -2.79 -8.59 8.25
N LEU A 92 -1.71 -8.23 8.94
CA LEU A 92 -1.55 -8.51 10.37
C LEU A 92 -2.60 -7.80 11.22
N ARG A 93 -2.83 -6.51 10.97
CA ARG A 93 -3.83 -5.72 11.70
C ARG A 93 -5.26 -6.15 11.40
N MET A 94 -5.55 -6.57 10.18
CA MET A 94 -6.86 -7.17 9.83
C MET A 94 -7.07 -8.51 10.55
N ARG A 95 -6.03 -9.36 10.63
CA ARG A 95 -6.10 -10.61 11.37
C ARG A 95 -6.27 -10.39 12.87
N GLU A 96 -5.54 -9.43 13.44
CA GLU A 96 -5.69 -8.98 14.83
C GLU A 96 -7.12 -8.47 15.08
N TRP A 97 -7.64 -7.62 14.20
CA TRP A 97 -9.00 -7.11 14.29
C TRP A 97 -10.02 -8.25 14.28
N ASN A 98 -9.88 -9.21 13.38
CA ASN A 98 -10.83 -10.32 13.23
C ASN A 98 -10.83 -11.31 14.39
N ALA A 99 -9.73 -11.39 15.14
CA ALA A 99 -9.57 -12.33 16.24
C ALA A 99 -10.68 -12.14 17.30
N GLY A 100 -11.41 -13.21 17.58
CA GLY A 100 -12.49 -13.20 18.58
C GLY A 100 -13.77 -12.45 18.18
N ARG A 101 -13.82 -11.79 17.01
CA ARG A 101 -15.02 -11.08 16.54
C ARG A 101 -16.02 -12.00 15.84
N PRO A 102 -17.33 -11.67 15.85
CA PRO A 102 -18.33 -12.39 15.07
C PRO A 102 -18.19 -12.09 13.56
N ASP A 103 -18.61 -13.02 12.70
CA ASP A 103 -18.42 -12.94 11.24
C ASP A 103 -18.92 -11.63 10.58
N ARG A 104 -20.01 -11.05 11.10
CA ARG A 104 -20.58 -9.78 10.64
C ARG A 104 -19.70 -8.55 10.94
N GLU A 105 -18.77 -8.66 11.89
CA GLU A 105 -17.83 -7.59 12.26
C GLU A 105 -16.41 -7.82 11.74
N ARG A 106 -16.14 -9.01 11.20
CA ARG A 106 -14.83 -9.33 10.61
C ARG A 106 -14.61 -8.52 9.33
N LEU A 107 -13.39 -8.10 9.10
CA LEU A 107 -12.94 -7.43 7.89
C LEU A 107 -12.64 -8.47 6.80
N ARG A 108 -12.97 -8.11 5.55
CA ARG A 108 -12.62 -8.88 4.35
C ARG A 108 -11.55 -8.17 3.55
N PHE A 109 -10.66 -8.95 2.98
CA PHE A 109 -9.69 -8.49 2.01
C PHE A 109 -10.15 -8.92 0.62
N HIS A 110 -10.07 -8.01 -0.34
CA HIS A 110 -10.34 -8.29 -1.75
C HIS A 110 -9.21 -7.72 -2.61
N GLY A 111 -8.83 -8.46 -3.65
CA GLY A 111 -8.28 -7.85 -4.86
C GLY A 111 -9.43 -7.46 -5.78
N PHE A 112 -9.29 -6.41 -6.58
CA PHE A 112 -10.28 -6.07 -7.60
C PHE A 112 -9.72 -6.00 -9.03
N ASP A 113 -8.42 -6.20 -9.21
CA ASP A 113 -7.83 -6.33 -10.53
C ASP A 113 -8.13 -7.69 -11.16
N ALA A 114 -8.05 -7.76 -12.49
CA ALA A 114 -7.98 -9.03 -13.18
C ALA A 114 -6.61 -9.71 -12.87
N PRO A 115 -6.45 -11.02 -13.12
CA PRO A 115 -5.19 -11.74 -12.92
C PRO A 115 -4.15 -11.36 -13.99
N LEU A 116 -3.86 -10.09 -14.15
CA LEU A 116 -2.96 -9.52 -15.16
C LEU A 116 -1.72 -8.97 -14.46
N GLU A 117 -0.59 -9.04 -15.15
CA GLU A 117 0.65 -8.36 -14.77
C GLU A 117 0.93 -7.22 -15.75
N ILE A 118 1.88 -6.33 -15.40
CA ILE A 118 2.21 -5.14 -16.20
C ILE A 118 2.48 -5.49 -17.67
N GLU A 119 3.23 -6.58 -17.91
CA GLU A 119 3.69 -6.97 -19.24
C GLU A 119 3.06 -8.27 -19.76
N GLY A 120 2.16 -8.91 -19.01
CA GLY A 120 1.64 -10.22 -19.41
C GLY A 120 0.30 -10.59 -18.81
N ALA A 121 -0.37 -11.53 -19.47
CA ALA A 121 -1.61 -12.13 -19.00
C ALA A 121 -1.43 -13.65 -18.97
N PRO A 122 -1.57 -14.32 -17.81
CA PRO A 122 -1.39 -15.76 -17.70
C PRO A 122 -2.50 -16.54 -18.42
N SER A 123 -2.27 -17.84 -18.53
CA SER A 123 -3.25 -18.82 -18.97
C SER A 123 -4.46 -18.91 -18.01
N PRO A 124 -5.69 -19.13 -18.50
CA PRO A 124 -6.87 -19.32 -17.67
C PRO A 124 -6.93 -20.71 -17.00
N ARG A 125 -6.02 -21.64 -17.33
CA ARG A 125 -6.03 -23.04 -16.89
C ARG A 125 -6.24 -23.17 -15.38
N ARG A 126 -5.38 -22.51 -14.58
CA ARG A 126 -5.45 -22.57 -13.10
C ARG A 126 -6.85 -22.28 -12.57
N HIS A 127 -7.51 -21.27 -13.12
CA HIS A 127 -8.83 -20.85 -12.67
C HIS A 127 -9.92 -21.82 -13.12
N LEU A 128 -9.87 -22.28 -14.38
CA LEU A 128 -10.82 -23.27 -14.89
C LEU A 128 -10.74 -24.59 -14.11
N THR A 129 -9.52 -25.09 -13.85
CA THR A 129 -9.31 -26.30 -13.04
C THR A 129 -9.89 -26.15 -11.63
N ARG A 130 -9.74 -24.99 -10.98
CA ARG A 130 -10.32 -24.73 -9.65
C ARG A 130 -11.84 -24.80 -9.67
N VAL A 131 -12.48 -24.30 -10.73
CA VAL A 131 -13.93 -24.35 -10.92
C VAL A 131 -14.40 -25.79 -11.14
N CYS A 132 -13.75 -26.54 -12.04
CA CYS A 132 -14.08 -27.95 -12.26
C CYS A 132 -13.95 -28.79 -10.99
N HIS A 133 -12.87 -28.58 -10.21
CA HIS A 133 -12.70 -29.27 -8.93
C HIS A 133 -13.85 -28.97 -7.95
N PHE A 134 -14.28 -27.70 -7.83
CA PHE A 134 -15.41 -27.33 -7.00
C PHE A 134 -16.74 -27.99 -7.45
N LEU A 135 -16.96 -28.08 -8.76
CA LEU A 135 -18.14 -28.68 -9.36
C LEU A 135 -18.11 -30.22 -9.37
N CYS A 136 -16.95 -30.83 -9.13
CA CYS A 136 -16.69 -32.25 -9.41
C CYS A 136 -16.94 -32.60 -10.89
N ASP A 137 -16.56 -31.70 -11.80
CA ASP A 137 -16.66 -31.83 -13.25
C ASP A 137 -15.37 -32.46 -13.82
N ASP A 138 -15.48 -33.31 -14.84
CA ASP A 138 -14.37 -34.09 -15.44
C ASP A 138 -13.77 -33.47 -16.72
N ARG A 139 -14.13 -32.21 -17.04
CA ARG A 139 -13.63 -31.45 -18.21
C ARG A 139 -12.16 -31.03 -18.16
N GLU A 140 -11.38 -31.40 -17.15
CA GLU A 140 -9.98 -30.98 -17.01
C GLU A 140 -9.12 -31.36 -18.24
N ALA A 141 -9.30 -32.57 -18.78
CA ALA A 141 -8.58 -33.01 -19.97
C ALA A 141 -8.97 -32.22 -21.24
N GLU A 142 -10.23 -31.80 -21.36
CA GLU A 142 -10.69 -30.92 -22.46
C GLU A 142 -10.07 -29.53 -22.33
N ILE A 143 -10.07 -28.97 -21.12
CA ILE A 143 -9.44 -27.67 -20.82
C ILE A 143 -7.95 -27.72 -21.18
N ASP A 144 -7.23 -28.77 -20.76
CA ASP A 144 -5.80 -28.90 -21.05
C ASP A 144 -5.50 -28.98 -22.54
N ALA A 145 -6.31 -29.74 -23.29
CA ALA A 145 -6.19 -29.83 -24.73
C ALA A 145 -6.43 -28.49 -25.43
N LEU A 146 -7.41 -27.71 -24.98
CA LEU A 146 -7.73 -26.40 -25.55
C LEU A 146 -6.73 -25.30 -25.15
N VAL A 147 -6.23 -25.32 -23.91
CA VAL A 147 -5.18 -24.39 -23.47
C VAL A 147 -3.88 -24.68 -24.24
N GLY A 148 -3.53 -25.96 -24.37
CA GLY A 148 -2.31 -26.41 -25.00
C GLY A 148 -1.06 -25.90 -24.26
N ASP A 149 -0.09 -25.41 -25.03
CA ASP A 149 1.14 -24.82 -24.50
C ASP A 149 0.86 -23.47 -23.79
N GLU A 150 1.19 -23.41 -22.49
CA GLU A 150 0.97 -22.24 -21.63
C GLU A 150 1.93 -21.08 -21.94
N GLU A 151 3.11 -21.35 -22.50
CA GLU A 151 4.07 -20.29 -22.83
C GLU A 151 3.47 -19.29 -23.83
N ARG A 152 2.57 -19.75 -24.71
CA ARG A 152 1.87 -18.90 -25.68
C ARG A 152 0.86 -17.94 -25.05
N TRP A 153 0.34 -18.26 -23.87
CA TRP A 153 -0.57 -17.38 -23.15
C TRP A 153 0.23 -16.29 -22.44
N SER A 154 1.37 -16.65 -21.84
CA SER A 154 2.23 -15.74 -21.08
C SER A 154 3.25 -14.98 -21.92
N ASP A 155 3.16 -15.00 -23.26
CA ASP A 155 4.03 -14.24 -24.15
C ASP A 155 3.82 -12.72 -23.95
N THR A 156 4.80 -12.05 -23.35
CA THR A 156 4.72 -10.61 -23.04
C THR A 156 4.68 -9.73 -24.29
N ALA A 157 5.20 -10.23 -25.43
CA ALA A 157 5.07 -9.55 -26.71
C ALA A 157 3.61 -9.48 -27.17
N ALA A 158 2.72 -10.32 -26.65
CA ALA A 158 1.29 -10.32 -26.97
C ALA A 158 0.56 -9.05 -26.54
N ILE A 159 1.11 -8.21 -25.65
CA ILE A 159 0.53 -6.89 -25.36
C ILE A 159 0.78 -5.91 -26.49
N TRP A 160 1.92 -6.02 -27.19
CA TRP A 160 2.35 -5.07 -28.22
C TRP A 160 2.07 -5.56 -29.65
N GLU A 161 2.10 -6.87 -29.86
CA GLU A 161 1.97 -7.50 -31.16
C GLU A 161 0.68 -8.36 -31.24
N PRO A 162 -0.35 -7.94 -31.99
CA PRO A 162 -1.62 -8.66 -32.07
C PRO A 162 -1.49 -10.14 -32.45
N GLY A 163 -0.58 -10.46 -33.36
CA GLY A 163 -0.39 -11.81 -33.87
C GLY A 163 0.27 -12.80 -32.90
N ARG A 164 0.83 -12.31 -31.79
CA ARG A 164 1.41 -13.14 -30.73
C ARG A 164 0.34 -13.67 -29.76
N SER A 165 -0.77 -12.94 -29.59
CA SER A 165 -1.84 -13.35 -28.68
C SER A 165 -2.70 -14.49 -29.28
N VAL A 166 -2.92 -15.54 -28.50
CA VAL A 166 -3.77 -16.68 -28.87
C VAL A 166 -5.28 -16.41 -28.77
N GLY A 167 -5.69 -15.24 -28.27
CA GLY A 167 -7.07 -14.97 -27.85
C GLY A 167 -8.15 -14.99 -28.95
N ARG A 168 -7.75 -15.04 -30.23
CA ARG A 168 -8.66 -15.21 -31.38
C ARG A 168 -8.58 -16.59 -32.04
N SER A 169 -7.76 -17.50 -31.51
CA SER A 169 -7.71 -18.89 -31.97
C SER A 169 -9.04 -19.61 -31.73
N THR A 170 -9.30 -20.66 -32.51
CA THR A 170 -10.49 -21.52 -32.33
C THR A 170 -10.55 -22.12 -30.93
N ASP A 171 -9.40 -22.50 -30.36
CA ASP A 171 -9.34 -23.12 -29.03
C ASP A 171 -9.62 -22.09 -27.92
N ALA A 172 -9.07 -20.87 -28.02
CA ALA A 172 -9.40 -19.79 -27.09
C ALA A 172 -10.90 -19.40 -27.16
N GLN A 173 -11.51 -19.43 -28.35
CA GLN A 173 -12.95 -19.19 -28.50
C GLN A 173 -13.79 -20.31 -27.87
N ARG A 174 -13.38 -21.57 -28.02
CA ARG A 174 -14.02 -22.72 -27.35
C ARG A 174 -13.87 -22.64 -25.83
N LEU A 175 -12.69 -22.27 -25.32
CA LEU A 175 -12.47 -22.03 -23.90
C LEU A 175 -13.39 -20.95 -23.35
N ARG A 176 -13.69 -19.89 -24.11
CA ARG A 176 -14.66 -18.86 -23.70
C ARG A 176 -16.07 -19.41 -23.52
N VAL A 177 -16.51 -20.28 -24.43
CA VAL A 177 -17.82 -20.96 -24.31
C VAL A 177 -17.82 -21.89 -23.10
N LEU A 178 -16.77 -22.70 -22.94
CA LEU A 178 -16.64 -23.61 -21.79
C LEU A 178 -16.64 -22.84 -20.46
N ALA A 179 -15.92 -21.72 -20.37
CA ALA A 179 -15.88 -20.88 -19.17
C ALA A 179 -17.26 -20.27 -18.84
N ASP A 180 -18.04 -19.90 -19.85
CA ASP A 180 -19.41 -19.39 -19.71
C ASP A 180 -20.38 -20.51 -19.24
N ASP A 181 -20.26 -21.71 -19.79
CA ASP A 181 -21.02 -22.89 -19.36
C ASP A 181 -20.74 -23.22 -17.88
N LEU A 182 -19.47 -23.18 -17.46
CA LEU A 182 -19.07 -23.43 -16.06
C LEU A 182 -19.66 -22.38 -15.09
N LEU A 183 -19.78 -21.12 -15.50
CA LEU A 183 -20.48 -20.10 -14.71
C LEU A 183 -21.95 -20.45 -14.49
N THR A 184 -22.63 -20.95 -15.53
CA THR A 184 -24.01 -21.41 -15.41
C THR A 184 -24.13 -22.59 -14.44
N GLU A 185 -23.23 -23.56 -14.55
CA GLU A 185 -23.21 -24.72 -13.66
C GLU A 185 -22.95 -24.32 -12.19
N LEU A 186 -22.07 -23.35 -11.95
CA LEU A 186 -21.88 -22.79 -10.60
C LEU A 186 -23.19 -22.26 -10.01
N TYR A 187 -23.98 -21.52 -10.76
CA TYR A 187 -25.29 -21.03 -10.28
C TYR A 187 -26.28 -22.18 -10.03
N LEU A 188 -26.31 -23.21 -10.88
CA LEU A 188 -27.17 -24.38 -10.70
C LEU A 188 -26.81 -25.17 -9.42
N GLN A 189 -25.54 -25.16 -9.02
CA GLN A 189 -25.08 -25.83 -7.81
C GLN A 189 -25.16 -24.96 -6.54
N ALA A 190 -25.41 -23.65 -6.64
CA ALA A 190 -25.41 -22.75 -5.49
C ALA A 190 -26.31 -23.23 -4.32
N PRO A 191 -27.55 -23.73 -4.53
CA PRO A 191 -28.39 -24.24 -3.43
C PRO A 191 -27.87 -25.53 -2.79
N ARG A 192 -27.04 -26.30 -3.50
CA ARG A 192 -26.53 -27.62 -3.07
C ARG A 192 -25.12 -27.54 -2.48
N ARG A 193 -24.32 -26.55 -2.91
CA ARG A 193 -22.92 -26.34 -2.52
C ARG A 193 -22.66 -24.86 -2.20
N PRO A 194 -23.24 -24.31 -1.12
CA PRO A 194 -23.02 -22.90 -0.76
C PRO A 194 -21.61 -22.65 -0.19
N GLU A 195 -21.02 -23.63 0.49
CA GLU A 195 -19.67 -23.54 1.03
C GLU A 195 -18.64 -23.54 -0.11
N GLY A 196 -17.73 -22.56 -0.14
CA GLY A 196 -16.73 -22.42 -1.20
C GLY A 196 -17.23 -21.83 -2.52
N TRP A 197 -18.55 -21.62 -2.66
CA TRP A 197 -19.16 -21.10 -3.89
C TRP A 197 -18.57 -19.76 -4.31
N GLN A 198 -18.41 -18.83 -3.37
CA GLN A 198 -17.88 -17.50 -3.66
C GLN A 198 -16.45 -17.54 -4.22
N ALA A 199 -15.60 -18.42 -3.67
CA ALA A 199 -14.23 -18.60 -4.17
C ALA A 199 -14.22 -19.22 -5.58
N ALA A 200 -15.09 -20.20 -5.83
CA ALA A 200 -15.27 -20.79 -7.16
C ALA A 200 -15.81 -19.76 -8.17
N PHE A 201 -16.75 -18.90 -7.76
CA PHE A 201 -17.27 -17.82 -8.58
C PHE A 201 -16.17 -16.81 -8.96
N VAL A 202 -15.33 -16.42 -8.00
CA VAL A 202 -14.16 -15.56 -8.26
C VAL A 202 -13.26 -16.20 -9.32
N HIS A 203 -12.89 -17.47 -9.18
CA HIS A 203 -12.07 -18.17 -10.18
C HIS A 203 -12.75 -18.24 -11.55
N ALA A 204 -14.05 -18.55 -11.63
CA ALA A 204 -14.76 -18.58 -12.90
C ALA A 204 -14.76 -17.21 -13.60
N THR A 205 -15.04 -16.13 -12.85
CA THR A 205 -14.98 -14.77 -13.40
C THR A 205 -13.57 -14.37 -13.82
N SER A 206 -12.53 -14.77 -13.07
CA SER A 206 -11.13 -14.53 -13.43
C SER A 206 -10.72 -15.27 -14.71
N ALA A 207 -11.18 -16.51 -14.92
CA ALA A 207 -10.95 -17.24 -16.17
C ALA A 207 -11.58 -16.52 -17.37
N VAL A 208 -12.83 -16.08 -17.23
CA VAL A 208 -13.53 -15.32 -18.27
C VAL A 208 -12.85 -13.98 -18.54
N ALA A 209 -12.39 -13.28 -17.50
CA ALA A 209 -11.66 -12.02 -17.59
C ALA A 209 -10.37 -12.18 -18.41
N LEU A 210 -9.56 -13.19 -18.10
CA LEU A 210 -8.33 -13.51 -18.86
C LEU A 210 -8.64 -13.79 -20.32
N LEU A 211 -9.66 -14.61 -20.61
CA LEU A 211 -10.03 -14.94 -21.98
C LEU A 211 -10.57 -13.72 -22.76
N ARG A 212 -11.29 -12.81 -22.10
CA ARG A 212 -11.71 -11.52 -22.67
C ARG A 212 -10.51 -10.62 -22.97
N TYR A 213 -9.55 -10.55 -22.06
CA TYR A 213 -8.32 -9.77 -22.23
C TYR A 213 -7.46 -10.31 -23.38
N HIS A 214 -7.21 -11.61 -23.43
CA HIS A 214 -6.51 -12.26 -24.56
C HIS A 214 -7.21 -12.00 -25.89
N ALA A 215 -8.54 -12.06 -25.95
CA ALA A 215 -9.27 -11.75 -27.17
C ALA A 215 -9.12 -10.28 -27.61
N ALA A 216 -9.04 -9.35 -26.65
CA ALA A 216 -8.73 -7.95 -26.92
C ALA A 216 -7.28 -7.76 -27.38
N ALA A 217 -6.33 -8.47 -26.76
CA ALA A 217 -4.92 -8.49 -27.17
C ALA A 217 -4.74 -9.09 -28.58
N ALA A 218 -5.56 -10.04 -29.01
CA ALA A 218 -5.48 -10.53 -30.39
C ALA A 218 -6.15 -9.60 -31.43
N ALA A 219 -6.76 -8.47 -31.04
CA ALA A 219 -7.40 -7.56 -31.98
C ALA A 219 -6.36 -6.84 -32.87
N PRO A 220 -6.53 -6.81 -34.20
CA PRO A 220 -5.57 -6.20 -35.13
C PRO A 220 -5.75 -4.67 -35.17
N LEU A 221 -5.43 -4.01 -34.06
CA LEU A 221 -5.50 -2.56 -33.89
C LEU A 221 -4.10 -1.92 -34.09
N PRO A 222 -4.04 -0.65 -34.52
CA PRO A 222 -2.82 0.15 -34.46
C PRO A 222 -2.26 0.25 -33.02
N PRO A 223 -0.94 0.46 -32.83
CA PRO A 223 -0.31 0.43 -31.51
C PRO A 223 -0.94 1.36 -30.44
N GLU A 224 -1.26 2.60 -30.81
CA GLU A 224 -1.87 3.58 -29.89
C GLU A 224 -3.29 3.19 -29.48
N GLU A 225 -4.14 2.78 -30.43
CA GLU A 225 -5.50 2.31 -30.15
C GLU A 225 -5.50 1.02 -29.34
N ARG A 226 -4.51 0.17 -29.58
CA ARG A 226 -4.32 -1.10 -28.90
C ARG A 226 -4.05 -0.91 -27.41
N PHE A 227 -3.11 -0.04 -27.05
CA PHE A 227 -2.81 0.22 -25.63
C PHE A 227 -4.05 0.77 -24.92
N ALA A 228 -4.69 1.82 -25.46
CA ALA A 228 -5.90 2.40 -24.90
C ALA A 228 -7.02 1.35 -24.75
N ARG A 229 -7.16 0.45 -25.73
CA ARG A 229 -8.12 -0.65 -25.68
C ARG A 229 -7.81 -1.64 -24.58
N LEU A 230 -6.55 -2.05 -24.40
CA LEU A 230 -6.17 -3.01 -23.36
C LEU A 230 -6.29 -2.40 -21.96
N ALA A 231 -5.86 -1.15 -21.78
CA ALA A 231 -6.07 -0.40 -20.54
C ALA A 231 -7.56 -0.31 -20.20
N GLY A 232 -8.39 0.10 -21.16
CA GLY A 232 -9.85 0.16 -20.98
C GLY A 232 -10.50 -1.19 -20.71
N VAL A 233 -9.99 -2.30 -21.28
CA VAL A 233 -10.49 -3.65 -20.96
C VAL A 233 -10.11 -4.06 -19.55
N ARG A 234 -8.87 -3.79 -19.09
CA ARG A 234 -8.46 -4.04 -17.69
C ARG A 234 -9.33 -3.26 -16.72
N ASP A 235 -9.54 -1.96 -16.97
CA ASP A 235 -10.40 -1.11 -16.14
C ASP A 235 -11.88 -1.54 -16.14
N ALA A 236 -12.41 -2.04 -17.26
CA ALA A 236 -13.75 -2.61 -17.32
C ALA A 236 -13.87 -3.88 -16.45
N LEU A 237 -12.85 -4.75 -16.46
CA LEU A 237 -12.79 -5.95 -15.62
C LEU A 237 -12.64 -5.57 -14.14
N MET A 238 -11.84 -4.55 -13.83
CA MET A 238 -11.75 -3.97 -12.48
C MET A 238 -13.10 -3.43 -11.99
N ALA A 239 -13.84 -2.72 -12.83
CA ALA A 239 -15.18 -2.24 -12.51
C ALA A 239 -16.18 -3.40 -12.29
N GLU A 240 -16.18 -4.42 -13.14
CA GLU A 240 -16.99 -5.64 -12.97
C GLU A 240 -16.70 -6.30 -11.62
N ASN A 241 -15.42 -6.39 -11.26
CA ASN A 241 -14.98 -6.91 -9.97
C ASN A 241 -15.47 -6.06 -8.79
N LEU A 242 -15.34 -4.73 -8.85
CA LEU A 242 -15.80 -3.84 -7.78
C LEU A 242 -17.32 -3.94 -7.57
N LEU A 243 -18.10 -4.03 -8.64
CA LEU A 243 -19.54 -4.22 -8.57
C LEU A 243 -19.91 -5.59 -7.95
N ALA A 244 -19.18 -6.65 -8.30
CA ALA A 244 -19.37 -7.97 -7.70
C ALA A 244 -18.97 -8.00 -6.20
N ILE A 245 -17.92 -7.29 -5.81
CA ILE A 245 -17.54 -7.12 -4.39
C ILE A 245 -18.64 -6.36 -3.66
N ARG A 246 -19.13 -5.25 -4.22
CA ARG A 246 -20.22 -4.48 -3.61
C ARG A 246 -21.49 -5.30 -3.42
N ALA A 247 -21.82 -6.17 -4.37
CA ALA A 247 -22.94 -7.10 -4.24
C ALA A 247 -22.71 -8.13 -3.11
N ALA A 248 -21.51 -8.71 -3.01
CA ALA A 248 -21.15 -9.67 -1.96
C ALA A 248 -21.11 -9.04 -0.55
N GLU A 249 -20.73 -7.76 -0.46
CA GLU A 249 -20.62 -7.00 0.79
C GLU A 249 -21.90 -6.20 1.12
N ALA A 250 -22.98 -6.40 0.35
CA ALA A 250 -24.25 -5.66 0.45
C ALA A 250 -24.77 -5.57 1.89
N ASP A 251 -24.81 -6.71 2.58
CA ASP A 251 -25.40 -6.87 3.91
C ASP A 251 -24.37 -6.74 5.06
N ARG A 252 -23.09 -6.52 4.74
CA ARG A 252 -22.00 -6.45 5.74
C ARG A 252 -21.65 -5.01 6.06
N GLY A 253 -21.43 -4.20 5.02
CA GLY A 253 -21.07 -2.79 5.15
C GLY A 253 -20.35 -2.25 3.91
N PRO A 254 -19.93 -0.98 3.93
CA PRO A 254 -19.17 -0.37 2.84
C PRO A 254 -17.78 -0.99 2.65
N THR A 255 -17.22 -0.73 1.47
CA THR A 255 -15.86 -1.15 1.07
C THR A 255 -14.98 0.08 0.84
N LEU A 256 -13.77 0.06 1.39
CA LEU A 256 -12.70 0.98 0.98
C LEU A 256 -12.00 0.39 -0.24
N VAL A 257 -11.82 1.17 -1.30
CA VAL A 257 -11.09 0.77 -2.51
C VAL A 257 -9.79 1.57 -2.54
N PHE A 258 -8.65 0.93 -2.81
CA PHE A 258 -7.35 1.60 -2.90
C PHE A 258 -6.59 1.17 -4.15
N ALA A 259 -6.16 2.16 -4.94
CA ALA A 259 -5.53 1.98 -6.23
C ALA A 259 -4.89 3.29 -6.72
N HIS A 260 -4.22 3.25 -7.86
CA HIS A 260 -3.76 4.47 -8.51
C HIS A 260 -4.93 5.42 -8.88
N ASN A 261 -4.69 6.73 -8.81
CA ASN A 261 -5.68 7.77 -9.14
C ASN A 261 -6.37 7.54 -10.48
N THR A 262 -5.60 7.14 -11.50
CA THR A 262 -6.09 6.92 -12.88
C THR A 262 -7.12 5.80 -12.97
N HIS A 263 -7.11 4.84 -12.03
CA HIS A 263 -8.11 3.78 -11.98
C HIS A 263 -9.38 4.21 -11.25
N LEU A 264 -9.33 5.21 -10.37
CA LEU A 264 -10.43 5.57 -9.46
C LEU A 264 -11.15 6.89 -9.82
N GLN A 265 -10.52 7.76 -10.58
CA GLN A 265 -11.14 9.03 -10.98
C GLN A 265 -12.46 8.85 -11.75
N ARG A 266 -13.42 9.78 -11.57
CA ARG A 266 -14.73 9.71 -12.27
C ARG A 266 -14.67 10.13 -13.73
N HIS A 267 -13.67 10.91 -14.12
CA HIS A 267 -13.48 11.33 -15.50
C HIS A 267 -12.58 10.34 -16.25
N GLY A 268 -12.59 10.40 -17.59
CA GLY A 268 -11.77 9.51 -18.41
C GLY A 268 -10.29 9.60 -18.07
N SER A 269 -9.61 8.45 -18.06
CA SER A 269 -8.18 8.34 -17.81
C SER A 269 -7.41 8.71 -19.07
N THR A 270 -6.28 9.39 -18.91
CA THR A 270 -5.44 9.84 -20.02
C THR A 270 -3.97 9.47 -19.78
N MET A 271 -3.24 9.19 -20.84
CA MET A 271 -1.80 8.97 -20.79
C MET A 271 -1.14 9.35 -22.11
N THR A 272 0.04 9.96 -22.03
CA THR A 272 0.83 10.29 -23.22
C THR A 272 1.93 9.24 -23.41
N MET A 273 1.95 8.58 -24.57
CA MET A 273 2.98 7.61 -24.93
C MET A 273 3.50 7.92 -26.33
N GLY A 274 4.82 8.03 -26.49
CA GLY A 274 5.43 8.35 -27.79
C GLY A 274 4.94 9.68 -28.40
N GLY A 275 4.54 10.65 -27.57
CA GLY A 275 3.98 11.94 -28.02
C GLY A 275 2.51 11.89 -28.45
N THR A 276 1.84 10.75 -28.33
CA THR A 276 0.40 10.60 -28.61
C THR A 276 -0.39 10.50 -27.31
N GLU A 277 -1.42 11.32 -27.16
CA GLU A 277 -2.35 11.25 -26.03
C GLU A 277 -3.40 10.16 -26.28
N MET A 278 -3.54 9.27 -25.31
CA MET A 278 -4.51 8.17 -25.32
C MET A 278 -5.50 8.38 -24.17
N SER A 279 -6.75 7.96 -24.38
CA SER A 279 -7.78 8.02 -23.33
C SER A 279 -8.66 6.78 -23.30
N TRP A 280 -9.15 6.45 -22.12
CA TRP A 280 -10.10 5.35 -21.88
C TRP A 280 -10.97 5.65 -20.64
N ALA A 281 -12.02 4.86 -20.44
CA ALA A 281 -12.80 4.92 -19.21
C ALA A 281 -12.11 4.08 -18.13
N GLY A 282 -11.61 4.72 -17.07
CA GLY A 282 -11.09 4.04 -15.89
C GLY A 282 -12.19 3.33 -15.09
N ALA A 283 -11.79 2.41 -14.20
CA ALA A 283 -12.73 1.63 -13.40
C ALA A 283 -13.66 2.53 -12.55
N GLY A 284 -13.12 3.59 -11.97
CA GLY A 284 -13.84 4.61 -11.20
C GLY A 284 -14.88 5.36 -12.04
N ALA A 285 -14.56 5.73 -13.28
CA ALA A 285 -15.49 6.37 -14.19
C ALA A 285 -16.69 5.44 -14.51
N ILE A 286 -16.42 4.16 -14.75
CA ILE A 286 -17.47 3.15 -15.00
C ILE A 286 -18.32 2.95 -13.74
N VAL A 287 -17.70 2.69 -12.59
CA VAL A 287 -18.40 2.43 -11.33
C VAL A 287 -19.21 3.66 -10.87
N ALA A 288 -18.65 4.86 -10.97
CA ALA A 288 -19.35 6.10 -10.64
C ALA A 288 -20.62 6.28 -11.48
N SER A 289 -20.54 5.98 -12.80
CA SER A 289 -21.72 6.07 -13.69
C SER A 289 -22.85 5.11 -13.33
N LEU A 290 -22.52 3.96 -12.72
CA LEU A 290 -23.48 2.90 -12.37
C LEU A 290 -23.98 2.99 -10.92
N LEU A 291 -23.17 3.54 -10.01
CA LEU A 291 -23.49 3.65 -8.60
C LEU A 291 -23.98 5.04 -8.17
N GLY A 292 -23.69 6.08 -8.94
CA GLY A 292 -24.00 7.48 -8.61
C GLY A 292 -23.38 7.88 -7.26
N ASP A 293 -24.18 8.54 -6.42
CA ASP A 293 -23.75 9.05 -5.10
C ASP A 293 -23.33 7.96 -4.10
N ARG A 294 -23.51 6.68 -4.45
CA ARG A 294 -23.01 5.56 -3.64
C ARG A 294 -21.52 5.29 -3.85
N TYR A 295 -20.87 6.02 -4.76
CA TYR A 295 -19.44 6.01 -5.02
C TYR A 295 -18.83 7.39 -4.71
N ALA A 296 -17.87 7.42 -3.79
CA ALA A 296 -17.05 8.61 -3.51
C ALA A 296 -15.59 8.34 -3.86
N VAL A 297 -14.86 9.36 -4.30
CA VAL A 297 -13.44 9.27 -4.63
C VAL A 297 -12.65 10.37 -3.96
N ILE A 298 -11.55 9.97 -3.33
CA ILE A 298 -10.52 10.82 -2.78
C ILE A 298 -9.26 10.57 -3.60
N VAL A 299 -8.79 11.58 -4.32
CA VAL A 299 -7.57 11.44 -5.13
C VAL A 299 -6.34 11.79 -4.29
N GLY A 300 -5.25 11.03 -4.47
CA GLY A 300 -4.00 11.26 -3.78
C GLY A 300 -3.15 12.34 -4.45
N SER A 301 -2.41 13.10 -3.66
CA SER A 301 -1.52 14.17 -4.11
C SER A 301 -0.25 14.17 -3.27
N LEU A 302 0.91 14.37 -3.91
CA LEU A 302 2.22 14.30 -3.25
C LEU A 302 3.03 15.56 -3.54
N GLY A 303 3.54 16.19 -2.48
CA GLY A 303 4.45 17.33 -2.60
C GLY A 303 5.85 16.88 -3.01
N VAL A 304 6.60 16.34 -2.06
CA VAL A 304 8.01 15.91 -2.23
C VAL A 304 8.13 14.42 -1.93
N SER A 305 8.96 13.69 -2.67
CA SER A 305 9.41 12.36 -2.26
C SER A 305 10.88 12.16 -2.65
N PRO A 306 11.81 12.23 -1.70
CA PRO A 306 13.22 11.96 -1.98
C PRO A 306 13.47 10.52 -2.42
N ALA A 307 12.71 9.56 -1.88
CA ALA A 307 12.77 8.15 -2.25
C ALA A 307 12.48 7.90 -3.74
N LEU A 308 11.63 8.72 -4.34
CA LEU A 308 11.24 8.62 -5.76
C LEU A 308 11.89 9.69 -6.65
N ASP A 309 12.80 10.50 -6.10
CA ASP A 309 13.39 11.67 -6.79
C ASP A 309 12.33 12.66 -7.31
N ILE A 310 11.26 12.85 -6.53
CA ILE A 310 10.20 13.83 -6.80
C ILE A 310 10.53 15.12 -6.04
N ALA A 311 10.93 16.15 -6.79
CA ALA A 311 11.30 17.45 -6.25
C ALA A 311 10.12 18.21 -5.61
N ALA A 312 10.38 19.37 -5.00
CA ALA A 312 9.31 20.25 -4.53
C ALA A 312 8.50 20.84 -5.71
N PRO A 313 7.16 20.93 -5.59
CA PRO A 313 6.31 21.51 -6.60
C PRO A 313 6.46 23.04 -6.64
N ALA A 314 6.31 23.64 -7.82
CA ALA A 314 6.23 25.10 -7.94
C ALA A 314 4.96 25.64 -7.28
N ALA A 315 5.04 26.82 -6.65
CA ALA A 315 3.94 27.43 -5.90
C ALA A 315 2.66 27.70 -6.72
N SER A 316 2.76 27.77 -8.05
CA SER A 316 1.63 27.96 -8.97
C SER A 316 0.82 26.69 -9.25
N THR A 317 1.39 25.51 -8.96
CA THR A 317 0.77 24.20 -9.23
C THR A 317 -0.25 23.79 -8.18
N TYR A 318 -1.10 22.81 -8.48
CA TYR A 318 -2.06 22.26 -7.50
C TYR A 318 -1.37 21.79 -6.21
N GLU A 319 -0.33 20.97 -6.32
CA GLU A 319 0.46 20.48 -5.18
C GLU A 319 1.14 21.63 -4.44
N GLY A 320 1.68 22.61 -5.17
CA GLY A 320 2.34 23.79 -4.59
C GLY A 320 1.38 24.65 -3.77
N ARG A 321 0.12 24.79 -4.19
CA ARG A 321 -0.91 25.49 -3.42
C ARG A 321 -1.38 24.71 -2.20
N LEU A 322 -1.60 23.39 -2.35
CA LEU A 322 -1.98 22.54 -1.22
C LEU A 322 -0.94 22.59 -0.12
N GLN A 323 0.34 22.50 -0.48
CA GLN A 323 1.46 22.53 0.47
C GLN A 323 1.64 23.86 1.22
N GLN A 324 1.06 24.97 0.73
CA GLN A 324 1.04 26.25 1.47
C GLN A 324 0.02 26.26 2.61
N THR A 325 -0.98 25.37 2.56
CA THR A 325 -2.09 25.31 3.51
C THR A 325 -2.08 24.05 4.38
N VAL A 326 -1.43 22.98 3.88
CA VAL A 326 -1.39 21.65 4.48
C VAL A 326 0.07 21.31 4.79
N SER A 327 0.44 21.33 6.08
CA SER A 327 1.80 21.03 6.55
C SER A 327 2.02 19.58 6.99
N LEU A 328 0.93 18.82 7.12
CA LEU A 328 0.89 17.39 7.46
C LEU A 328 -0.06 16.68 6.52
N PRO A 329 0.02 15.34 6.36
CA PRO A 329 -0.95 14.60 5.57
C PRO A 329 -2.38 14.98 5.95
N GLY A 330 -3.16 15.38 4.95
CA GLY A 330 -4.47 15.96 5.21
C GLY A 330 -5.42 15.79 4.04
N TYR A 331 -6.70 15.66 4.39
CA TYR A 331 -7.78 15.61 3.42
C TYR A 331 -8.37 17.02 3.25
N VAL A 332 -8.46 17.48 2.00
CA VAL A 332 -9.04 18.78 1.62
C VAL A 332 -10.24 18.53 0.73
N ARG A 333 -11.38 19.18 0.96
CA ARG A 333 -12.53 19.04 0.05
C ARG A 333 -12.14 19.55 -1.32
N ALA A 334 -12.48 18.81 -2.37
CA ALA A 334 -12.13 19.19 -3.73
C ALA A 334 -12.74 20.54 -4.12
N SER A 335 -13.94 20.85 -3.62
CA SER A 335 -14.62 22.14 -3.80
C SER A 335 -13.87 23.35 -3.24
N ASP A 336 -12.96 23.12 -2.29
CA ASP A 336 -12.19 24.19 -1.63
C ASP A 336 -10.87 24.48 -2.37
N ILE A 337 -10.55 23.68 -3.41
CA ILE A 337 -9.32 23.79 -4.19
C ILE A 337 -9.61 24.62 -5.45
N GLY A 338 -9.08 25.84 -5.49
CA GLY A 338 -9.17 26.70 -6.67
C GLY A 338 -8.27 26.24 -7.83
N PRO A 339 -8.51 26.74 -9.05
CA PRO A 339 -7.75 26.35 -10.25
C PRO A 339 -6.26 26.69 -10.12
N ALA A 340 -5.41 25.79 -10.57
CA ALA A 340 -3.95 25.90 -10.53
C ALA A 340 -3.31 25.23 -11.74
N GLU A 341 -2.00 25.39 -11.91
CA GLU A 341 -1.25 24.75 -12.98
C GLU A 341 -1.04 23.26 -12.70
N ARG A 342 -1.09 22.42 -13.74
CA ARG A 342 -0.62 21.05 -13.65
C ARG A 342 0.90 21.06 -13.53
N ARG A 343 1.42 20.30 -12.57
CA ARG A 343 2.86 20.13 -12.39
C ARG A 343 3.49 19.34 -13.54
N GLU A 344 4.70 19.70 -13.96
CA GLU A 344 5.50 18.88 -14.89
C GLU A 344 5.92 17.56 -14.22
N HIS A 345 5.82 16.46 -14.94
CA HIS A 345 6.07 15.12 -14.42
C HIS A 345 6.52 14.15 -15.52
N ASP A 346 7.00 12.98 -15.10
CA ASP A 346 7.20 11.82 -15.98
C ASP A 346 6.25 10.67 -15.60
N TYR A 347 6.49 9.48 -16.13
CA TYR A 347 5.61 8.32 -15.94
C TYR A 347 5.60 7.75 -14.50
N ARG A 348 6.50 8.18 -13.60
CA ARG A 348 6.59 7.67 -12.22
C ARG A 348 5.57 8.30 -11.28
N TYR A 349 5.01 9.45 -11.66
CA TYR A 349 4.14 10.28 -10.84
C TYR A 349 3.07 10.96 -11.69
N PHE A 350 1.81 10.85 -11.31
CA PHE A 350 0.68 11.48 -12.00
C PHE A 350 0.11 12.62 -11.15
N PRO A 351 0.45 13.89 -11.47
CA PRO A 351 0.01 15.05 -10.70
C PRO A 351 -1.49 15.30 -10.84
N LEU A 352 -1.99 16.12 -9.93
CA LEU A 352 -3.33 16.68 -10.06
C LEU A 352 -3.44 17.56 -11.30
N ASP A 353 -4.58 17.45 -11.97
CA ASP A 353 -5.05 18.40 -12.96
C ASP A 353 -6.46 18.88 -12.63
N GLN A 354 -6.98 19.79 -13.44
CA GLN A 354 -8.29 20.38 -13.22
C GLN A 354 -9.40 19.33 -13.22
N ALA A 355 -9.35 18.36 -14.15
CA ALA A 355 -10.37 17.34 -14.28
C ALA A 355 -10.37 16.40 -13.07
N ALA A 356 -9.19 16.05 -12.54
CA ALA A 356 -9.05 15.24 -11.32
C ALA A 356 -9.67 15.94 -10.11
N VAL A 357 -9.39 17.23 -9.92
CA VAL A 357 -9.93 18.00 -8.79
C VAL A 357 -11.44 18.20 -8.93
N GLU A 358 -11.94 18.63 -10.08
CA GLU A 358 -13.38 18.91 -10.28
C GLU A 358 -14.28 17.67 -10.16
N ASN A 359 -13.71 16.47 -10.36
CA ASN A 359 -14.45 15.22 -10.34
C ASN A 359 -14.18 14.35 -9.09
N ALA A 360 -13.45 14.88 -8.11
CA ALA A 360 -13.21 14.23 -6.82
C ALA A 360 -14.11 14.81 -5.71
N ASP A 361 -14.31 14.05 -4.63
CA ASP A 361 -14.96 14.57 -3.42
C ASP A 361 -13.95 15.28 -2.52
N ALA A 362 -12.74 14.72 -2.42
CA ALA A 362 -11.64 15.28 -1.67
C ALA A 362 -10.28 14.94 -2.29
N VAL A 363 -9.25 15.60 -1.81
CA VAL A 363 -7.84 15.30 -2.11
C VAL A 363 -7.15 14.93 -0.80
N LEU A 364 -6.49 13.77 -0.78
CA LEU A 364 -5.48 13.46 0.26
C LEU A 364 -4.14 14.02 -0.20
N HIS A 365 -3.68 15.10 0.42
CA HIS A 365 -2.37 15.67 0.14
C HIS A 365 -1.35 15.22 1.18
N ILE A 366 -0.25 14.64 0.72
CA ILE A 366 0.94 14.30 1.51
C ILE A 366 2.04 15.30 1.15
N PRO A 367 2.45 16.22 2.04
CA PRO A 367 3.46 17.22 1.73
C PRO A 367 4.83 16.61 1.43
N THR A 368 5.23 15.59 2.20
CA THR A 368 6.51 14.90 2.01
C THR A 368 6.38 13.42 2.36
N GLY A 369 7.00 12.58 1.55
CA GLY A 369 7.35 11.22 1.95
C GLY A 369 8.37 11.23 3.09
N VAL A 370 8.51 10.10 3.80
CA VAL A 370 9.48 9.94 4.90
C VAL A 370 10.38 8.74 4.61
N ASP A 371 11.67 9.01 4.53
CA ASP A 371 12.73 8.01 4.38
C ASP A 371 13.87 8.28 5.38
N PRO A 372 14.89 7.41 5.47
CA PRO A 372 16.05 7.64 6.33
C PRO A 372 16.77 8.99 6.10
N ASN A 373 16.77 9.50 4.87
CA ASN A 373 17.46 10.74 4.52
C ASN A 373 16.69 11.97 5.01
N VAL A 374 15.36 11.96 4.89
CA VAL A 374 14.47 13.01 5.42
C VAL A 374 14.66 13.12 6.93
N LEU A 375 14.69 12.00 7.65
CA LEU A 375 14.92 12.00 9.09
C LEU A 375 16.34 12.44 9.45
N ALA A 376 17.36 11.95 8.74
CA ALA A 376 18.73 12.38 8.97
C ALA A 376 18.91 13.89 8.77
N ALA A 377 18.32 14.47 7.71
CA ALA A 377 18.34 15.90 7.45
C ALA A 377 17.67 16.71 8.57
N ARG A 378 16.54 16.21 9.11
CA ARG A 378 15.86 16.81 10.27
C ARG A 378 16.74 16.81 11.51
N ILE A 379 17.41 15.69 11.80
CA ILE A 379 18.29 15.55 12.96
C ILE A 379 19.52 16.46 12.83
N LEU A 380 20.14 16.52 11.64
CA LEU A 380 21.29 17.36 11.35
C LEU A 380 20.99 18.86 11.37
N ALA A 381 19.73 19.26 11.19
CA ALA A 381 19.31 20.66 11.32
C ALA A 381 19.37 21.17 12.77
N LEU A 382 19.49 20.27 13.76
CA LEU A 382 19.62 20.65 15.17
C LEU A 382 21.04 21.17 15.48
N PRO A 383 21.20 22.17 16.37
CA PRO A 383 22.50 22.78 16.63
C PRO A 383 23.53 21.80 17.20
N GLY A 384 24.76 21.83 16.65
CA GLY A 384 25.89 21.08 17.19
C GLY A 384 25.81 19.57 17.03
N VAL A 385 24.93 19.07 16.14
CA VAL A 385 24.80 17.65 15.83
C VAL A 385 25.81 17.22 14.78
N GLU A 386 26.50 16.12 15.05
CA GLU A 386 27.33 15.40 14.07
C GLU A 386 26.70 14.06 13.73
N GLN A 387 26.81 13.65 12.47
CA GLN A 387 26.46 12.31 12.00
C GLN A 387 27.72 11.47 11.79
N VAL A 388 27.66 10.21 12.21
CA VAL A 388 28.58 9.15 11.80
C VAL A 388 27.77 8.07 11.11
N VAL A 389 28.16 7.72 9.88
CA VAL A 389 27.68 6.50 9.21
C VAL A 389 28.67 5.39 9.55
N ALA A 390 28.23 4.34 10.22
CA ALA A 390 29.11 3.23 10.58
C ALA A 390 29.65 2.55 9.32
N SER A 391 30.94 2.28 9.31
CA SER A 391 31.64 1.68 8.18
C SER A 391 32.89 0.95 8.63
N GLU A 392 33.50 0.18 7.73
CA GLU A 392 34.79 -0.46 7.99
C GLU A 392 35.88 0.57 8.28
N GLU A 393 35.90 1.67 7.52
CA GLU A 393 36.96 2.69 7.58
C GLU A 393 37.02 3.42 8.93
N ASN A 394 35.88 3.55 9.61
CA ASN A 394 35.83 4.16 10.95
C ASN A 394 35.90 3.12 12.09
N GLY A 395 36.12 1.84 11.76
CA GLY A 395 36.29 0.75 12.72
C GLY A 395 35.00 0.32 13.40
N SER A 396 33.83 0.61 12.81
CA SER A 396 32.55 0.14 13.35
C SER A 396 32.39 -1.38 13.15
N PRO A 397 31.67 -2.08 14.05
CA PRO A 397 31.34 -3.48 13.86
C PRO A 397 30.60 -3.71 12.53
N GLU A 398 30.92 -4.81 11.85
CA GLU A 398 30.34 -5.17 10.54
C GLU A 398 28.81 -5.18 10.57
N GLY A 399 28.23 -5.75 11.62
CA GLY A 399 26.78 -5.79 11.84
C GLY A 399 26.15 -4.45 12.20
N ALA A 400 26.81 -3.31 11.98
CA ALA A 400 26.23 -1.97 12.10
C ALA A 400 26.56 -1.10 10.86
N TRP A 401 27.19 -1.64 9.83
CA TRP A 401 27.60 -0.85 8.66
C TRP A 401 26.39 -0.27 7.92
N GLY A 402 26.45 1.03 7.62
CA GLY A 402 25.35 1.78 7.04
C GLY A 402 24.45 2.48 8.08
N ASP A 403 24.43 2.01 9.32
CA ASP A 403 23.68 2.65 10.40
C ASP A 403 24.19 4.07 10.66
N ARG A 404 23.25 4.95 11.00
CA ARG A 404 23.52 6.38 11.19
C ARG A 404 23.39 6.73 12.66
N PHE A 405 24.43 7.30 13.23
CA PHE A 405 24.52 7.67 14.63
C PHE A 405 24.65 9.18 14.76
N PHE A 406 23.81 9.78 15.61
CA PHE A 406 23.76 11.24 15.81
C PHE A 406 24.15 11.60 17.24
N SER A 407 25.13 12.48 17.39
CA SER A 407 25.69 12.88 18.70
C SER A 407 25.90 14.39 18.79
N VAL A 408 26.02 14.92 20.01
CA VAL A 408 26.40 16.32 20.28
C VAL A 408 27.80 16.34 20.90
N GLY A 409 28.73 17.05 20.25
CA GLY A 409 30.13 17.13 20.68
C GLY A 409 30.94 15.86 20.37
N PRO A 410 32.20 15.77 20.87
CA PRO A 410 33.15 14.74 20.46
C PRO A 410 32.90 13.36 21.09
N ASP A 411 32.02 13.24 22.10
CA ASP A 411 31.73 11.96 22.75
C ASP A 411 30.72 11.16 21.93
N ARG A 412 31.22 10.20 21.15
CA ARG A 412 30.43 9.38 20.23
C ARG A 412 29.90 8.09 20.86
N ARG A 413 30.14 7.87 22.16
CA ARG A 413 29.74 6.63 22.85
C ARG A 413 28.25 6.56 23.18
N GLN A 414 27.55 7.69 23.22
CA GLN A 414 26.14 7.78 23.58
C GLN A 414 25.37 8.66 22.58
N PRO A 415 25.15 8.17 21.35
CA PRO A 415 24.30 8.84 20.38
C PRO A 415 22.91 9.06 20.98
N PHE A 416 22.30 10.21 20.70
CA PHE A 416 20.95 10.51 21.19
C PHE A 416 19.87 10.10 20.20
N ALA A 417 20.25 9.87 18.95
CA ALA A 417 19.39 9.29 17.93
C ALA A 417 20.20 8.33 17.03
N THR A 418 19.54 7.29 16.53
CA THR A 418 20.08 6.43 15.47
C THR A 418 19.02 6.11 14.43
N ILE A 419 19.45 5.88 13.19
CA ILE A 419 18.63 5.31 12.12
C ILE A 419 19.32 4.03 11.68
N VAL A 420 18.60 2.91 11.77
CA VAL A 420 19.12 1.56 11.47
C VAL A 420 18.24 0.89 10.41
N GLU A 421 18.87 0.19 9.47
CA GLU A 421 18.20 -0.33 8.26
C GLU A 421 18.28 -1.87 8.12
N HIS A 422 18.87 -2.56 9.10
CA HIS A 422 18.98 -4.02 9.12
C HIS A 422 18.91 -4.55 10.55
N ASP A 423 18.64 -5.85 10.71
CA ASP A 423 18.72 -6.51 12.00
C ASP A 423 20.18 -6.76 12.39
N VAL A 424 20.42 -6.94 13.70
CA VAL A 424 21.73 -7.36 14.21
C VAL A 424 21.59 -8.78 14.78
N PRO A 425 22.10 -9.82 14.08
CA PRO A 425 21.87 -11.21 14.47
C PRO A 425 22.27 -11.50 15.92
N GLY A 426 21.36 -12.10 16.69
CA GLY A 426 21.56 -12.44 18.10
C GLY A 426 21.50 -11.25 19.08
N PHE A 427 21.15 -10.05 18.60
CA PHE A 427 21.01 -8.86 19.44
C PHE A 427 19.70 -8.10 19.19
N ASP A 428 19.46 -7.64 17.97
CA ASP A 428 18.37 -6.72 17.63
C ASP A 428 17.63 -7.18 16.37
N GLU A 429 16.81 -8.23 16.55
CA GLU A 429 16.04 -8.89 15.48
C GLU A 429 14.52 -8.73 15.68
N ALA A 430 14.10 -8.20 16.83
CA ALA A 430 12.68 -8.13 17.20
C ALA A 430 11.87 -7.22 16.29
N SER A 431 12.51 -6.22 15.67
CA SER A 431 11.87 -5.30 14.72
C SER A 431 11.78 -5.82 13.30
N GLN A 432 12.48 -6.93 12.98
CA GLN A 432 12.49 -7.56 11.66
C GLN A 432 12.86 -6.55 10.55
N LEU A 433 13.98 -5.86 10.69
CA LEU A 433 14.40 -4.79 9.79
C LEU A 433 14.95 -5.29 8.46
N ASP A 434 15.38 -6.56 8.36
CA ASP A 434 15.91 -7.15 7.11
C ASP A 434 14.86 -7.28 5.97
N ARG A 435 13.65 -6.76 6.19
CA ARG A 435 12.62 -6.61 5.16
C ARG A 435 13.01 -5.45 4.21
N PRO A 436 12.84 -5.61 2.88
CA PRO A 436 13.15 -4.55 1.93
C PRO A 436 12.49 -3.20 2.28
N GLY A 437 13.31 -2.15 2.36
CA GLY A 437 12.85 -0.77 2.58
C GLY A 437 12.38 -0.47 4.01
N VAL A 438 12.58 -1.37 4.98
CA VAL A 438 12.23 -1.13 6.38
C VAL A 438 13.42 -0.54 7.13
N PHE A 439 13.16 0.46 7.95
CA PHE A 439 14.16 1.06 8.84
C PHE A 439 13.53 1.45 10.17
N ARG A 440 14.37 1.73 11.18
CA ARG A 440 13.94 2.15 12.51
C ARG A 440 14.66 3.41 12.97
N LEU A 441 13.90 4.39 13.43
CA LEU A 441 14.39 5.56 14.15
C LEU A 441 14.43 5.24 15.65
N ASN A 442 15.54 5.50 16.32
CA ASN A 442 15.73 5.31 17.76
C ASN A 442 16.08 6.63 18.43
N LEU A 443 15.53 6.91 19.61
CA LEU A 443 15.70 8.20 20.32
C LEU A 443 15.94 8.00 21.82
N ASP A 444 16.89 8.73 22.41
CA ASP A 444 17.12 8.83 23.87
C ASP A 444 16.06 9.74 24.50
N LEU A 445 14.96 9.14 24.94
CA LEU A 445 13.83 9.85 25.55
C LEU A 445 14.17 10.34 26.97
N GLY A 446 15.04 9.62 27.65
CA GLY A 446 15.26 9.77 29.08
C GLY A 446 14.11 9.23 29.92
N ARG A 447 14.39 9.01 31.22
CA ARG A 447 13.49 8.25 32.10
C ARG A 447 12.10 8.88 32.24
N ALA A 448 12.05 10.20 32.40
CA ALA A 448 10.79 10.91 32.63
C ALA A 448 9.85 10.81 31.41
N GLU A 449 10.37 11.04 30.21
CA GLU A 449 9.57 10.99 28.99
C GLU A 449 9.20 9.55 28.62
N PHE A 450 10.13 8.59 28.79
CA PHE A 450 9.85 7.17 28.63
C PHE A 450 8.68 6.72 29.52
N GLU A 451 8.72 7.06 30.81
CA GLU A 451 7.66 6.68 31.76
C GLU A 451 6.33 7.38 31.43
N ARG A 452 6.38 8.63 30.97
CA ARG A 452 5.19 9.36 30.51
C ARG A 452 4.53 8.69 29.29
N LEU A 453 5.32 8.18 28.36
CA LEU A 453 4.83 7.58 27.12
C LEU A 453 4.33 6.16 27.31
N PHE A 454 5.05 5.34 28.08
CA PHE A 454 4.78 3.90 28.18
C PHE A 454 4.08 3.49 29.49
N GLY A 455 3.97 4.39 30.45
CA GLY A 455 3.26 4.15 31.72
C GLY A 455 4.05 3.33 32.75
N PHE A 456 5.32 3.02 32.47
CA PHE A 456 6.22 2.33 33.40
C PHE A 456 7.66 2.85 33.24
N PRO A 457 8.49 2.80 34.31
CA PRO A 457 9.86 3.25 34.23
C PRO A 457 10.72 2.29 33.39
N PRO A 458 11.80 2.75 32.74
CA PRO A 458 12.71 1.91 31.95
C PRO A 458 13.12 0.59 32.60
N LYS A 459 13.37 0.60 33.92
CA LYS A 459 13.81 -0.58 34.68
C LYS A 459 12.79 -1.71 34.75
N ALA A 460 11.50 -1.42 34.51
CA ALA A 460 10.43 -2.42 34.51
C ALA A 460 10.17 -2.99 33.11
N PHE A 461 10.93 -2.60 32.08
CA PHE A 461 10.65 -2.97 30.70
C PHE A 461 10.52 -4.47 30.45
N GLU A 462 11.38 -5.31 31.05
CA GLU A 462 11.32 -6.76 30.85
C GLU A 462 9.98 -7.36 31.30
N ASP A 463 9.35 -6.81 32.35
CA ASP A 463 8.03 -7.26 32.82
C ASP A 463 6.89 -6.88 31.86
N HIS A 464 7.14 -5.92 30.97
CA HIS A 464 6.18 -5.40 30.01
C HIS A 464 6.51 -5.75 28.55
N ARG A 465 7.64 -6.42 28.30
CA ARG A 465 8.18 -6.65 26.95
C ARG A 465 7.17 -7.34 26.02
N ASP A 466 6.49 -8.36 26.54
CA ASP A 466 5.54 -9.18 25.78
C ASP A 466 4.27 -8.43 25.36
N ALA A 467 4.05 -7.20 25.84
CA ALA A 467 2.93 -6.37 25.44
C ALA A 467 3.17 -5.62 24.11
N PHE A 468 4.37 -5.68 23.54
CA PHE A 468 4.76 -4.91 22.37
C PHE A 468 5.10 -5.78 21.16
N ASP A 469 4.51 -5.45 20.02
CA ASP A 469 4.96 -5.91 18.71
C ASP A 469 6.02 -4.92 18.16
N PHE A 470 7.30 -5.26 18.33
CA PHE A 470 8.42 -4.41 17.92
C PHE A 470 8.58 -4.25 16.41
N ALA A 471 7.86 -5.03 15.60
CA ALA A 471 7.86 -4.93 14.14
C ALA A 471 6.70 -4.07 13.60
N ARG A 472 5.80 -3.58 14.47
CA ARG A 472 4.66 -2.72 14.12
C ARG A 472 5.14 -1.40 13.53
N LEU A 473 4.56 -1.04 12.39
CA LEU A 473 4.96 0.17 11.67
C LEU A 473 4.32 1.41 12.30
N ASP A 474 4.96 2.56 12.07
CA ASP A 474 4.45 3.90 12.39
C ASP A 474 3.91 4.05 13.83
N THR A 475 4.50 3.29 14.77
CA THR A 475 4.09 3.26 16.17
C THR A 475 5.30 3.54 17.05
N LEU A 476 5.15 4.46 18.00
CA LEU A 476 6.17 4.71 19.01
C LEU A 476 6.16 3.60 20.07
N LEU A 477 7.27 2.88 20.19
CA LEU A 477 7.45 1.75 21.09
C LEU A 477 8.70 1.94 21.96
N PRO A 478 8.81 1.27 23.12
CA PRO A 478 10.09 1.12 23.77
C PRO A 478 11.08 0.43 22.82
N HIS A 479 12.34 0.85 22.83
CA HIS A 479 13.35 0.18 22.00
C HIS A 479 13.56 -1.27 22.46
N PRO A 480 13.57 -2.28 21.57
CA PRO A 480 13.65 -3.69 21.96
C PRO A 480 14.88 -4.03 22.81
N CYS A 481 16.06 -3.44 22.52
CA CYS A 481 17.28 -3.71 23.29
C CYS A 481 17.68 -2.58 24.26
N TYR A 482 17.35 -1.32 23.94
CA TYR A 482 17.81 -0.15 24.70
C TYR A 482 16.73 0.51 25.58
N ALA A 483 15.54 -0.09 25.72
CA ALA A 483 14.48 0.44 26.59
C ALA A 483 14.92 0.62 28.06
N LEU A 484 15.77 -0.27 28.61
CA LEU A 484 16.34 -0.12 29.96
C LEU A 484 17.16 1.19 30.13
N TYR A 485 17.68 1.73 29.03
CA TYR A 485 18.40 3.00 28.95
C TYR A 485 17.49 4.18 28.57
N ALA A 486 16.17 3.96 28.59
CA ALA A 486 15.13 4.92 28.23
C ALA A 486 15.09 5.32 26.75
N PHE A 487 15.46 4.40 25.85
CA PHE A 487 15.28 4.60 24.41
C PHE A 487 13.87 4.19 23.97
N GLY A 488 13.30 4.99 23.07
CA GLY A 488 12.14 4.61 22.25
C GLY A 488 12.54 4.40 20.80
N SER A 489 11.67 3.76 20.04
CA SER A 489 11.86 3.48 18.63
C SER A 489 10.57 3.58 17.82
N VAL A 490 10.70 3.93 16.54
CA VAL A 490 9.61 3.89 15.56
C VAL A 490 10.11 3.17 14.31
N VAL A 491 9.43 2.09 13.90
CA VAL A 491 9.72 1.40 12.63
C VAL A 491 8.93 2.07 11.51
N MET A 492 9.58 2.45 10.42
CA MET A 492 8.96 3.14 9.28
C MET A 492 8.03 4.30 9.70
N PRO A 493 8.53 5.35 10.40
CA PRO A 493 7.71 6.51 10.72
C PRO A 493 7.13 7.15 9.45
N GLY A 494 5.82 7.30 9.41
CA GLY A 494 5.09 8.00 8.37
C GLY A 494 5.04 9.51 8.59
N PRO A 495 4.58 10.28 7.60
CA PRO A 495 4.55 11.74 7.67
C PRO A 495 3.66 12.32 8.79
N GLN A 496 2.64 11.57 9.23
CA GLN A 496 1.79 11.90 10.38
C GLN A 496 2.54 11.91 11.72
N MET A 497 3.61 11.12 11.84
CA MET A 497 4.42 11.02 13.04
C MET A 497 5.47 12.13 13.17
N LEU A 498 5.71 12.91 12.10
CA LEU A 498 6.76 13.94 12.09
C LEU A 498 6.65 14.98 13.22
N PRO A 499 5.47 15.51 13.59
CA PRO A 499 5.38 16.44 14.72
C PRO A 499 5.81 15.82 16.05
N GLU A 500 5.43 14.57 16.28
CA GLU A 500 5.80 13.85 17.50
C GLU A 500 7.28 13.51 17.49
N ILE A 501 7.83 13.11 16.33
CA ILE A 501 9.27 12.91 16.15
C ILE A 501 10.05 14.20 16.42
N ASP A 502 9.62 15.34 15.88
CA ASP A 502 10.28 16.63 16.11
C ASP A 502 10.26 17.00 17.61
N ARG A 503 9.15 16.72 18.32
CA ARG A 503 9.05 16.92 19.77
C ARG A 503 10.01 16.00 20.55
N LEU A 504 10.07 14.72 20.21
CA LEU A 504 10.95 13.74 20.86
C LEU A 504 12.43 14.01 20.55
N LEU A 505 12.74 14.47 19.34
CA LEU A 505 14.07 14.91 18.95
C LEU A 505 14.54 16.10 19.76
N ALA A 506 13.68 17.10 20.00
CA ALA A 506 14.02 18.24 20.85
C ALA A 506 14.38 17.79 22.28
N ILE A 507 13.67 16.80 22.83
CA ILE A 507 13.96 16.21 24.15
C ILE A 507 15.31 15.48 24.13
N ALA A 508 15.50 14.58 23.16
CA ALA A 508 16.72 13.79 23.06
C ALA A 508 17.97 14.67 22.83
N HIS A 509 17.85 15.70 21.99
CA HIS A 509 18.91 16.67 21.71
C HIS A 509 19.26 17.52 22.92
N ALA A 510 18.27 18.08 23.63
CA ALA A 510 18.52 18.87 24.83
C ALA A 510 19.30 18.05 25.87
N ARG A 511 18.92 16.78 26.06
CA ARG A 511 19.62 15.85 26.96
C ARG A 511 21.07 15.58 26.52
N ALA A 512 21.31 15.44 25.22
CA ALA A 512 22.64 15.26 24.66
C ALA A 512 23.52 16.49 24.89
N THR A 513 23.00 17.68 24.63
CA THR A 513 23.69 18.96 24.88
C THR A 513 24.05 19.12 26.35
N GLU A 514 23.11 18.88 27.27
CA GLU A 514 23.41 18.94 28.70
C GLU A 514 24.49 17.93 29.14
N ARG A 515 24.50 16.71 28.56
CA ARG A 515 25.57 15.73 28.83
C ARG A 515 26.92 16.26 28.36
N HIS A 516 26.97 16.83 27.16
CA HIS A 516 28.19 17.41 26.59
C HIS A 516 28.70 18.59 27.45
N GLU A 517 27.83 19.52 27.83
CA GLU A 517 28.20 20.65 28.68
C GLU A 517 28.72 20.20 30.06
N ARG A 518 28.06 19.22 30.68
CA ARG A 518 28.53 18.65 31.96
C ARG A 518 29.88 17.97 31.83
N ALA A 519 30.13 17.28 30.72
CA ALA A 519 31.43 16.66 30.45
C ALA A 519 32.52 17.72 30.23
N ALA A 520 32.23 18.77 29.46
CA ALA A 520 33.15 19.88 29.21
C ALA A 520 33.55 20.61 30.50
N ARG A 521 32.59 20.90 31.40
CA ARG A 521 32.88 21.52 32.71
C ARG A 521 33.78 20.66 33.57
N ARG A 522 33.52 19.34 33.64
CA ARG A 522 34.37 18.41 34.40
C ARG A 522 35.80 18.34 33.88
N THR A 523 36.00 18.42 32.57
CA THR A 523 37.33 18.43 31.97
C THR A 523 38.06 19.74 32.26
N ALA A 524 37.35 20.87 32.24
CA ALA A 524 37.92 22.17 32.61
C ALA A 524 38.34 22.21 34.09
N ASP A 525 37.48 21.73 35.00
CA ASP A 525 37.75 21.66 36.45
C ASP A 525 38.90 20.69 36.81
N GLN A 526 39.33 19.82 35.89
CA GLN A 526 40.48 18.91 36.07
C GLN A 526 41.80 19.46 35.50
N GLN A 527 41.74 20.55 34.74
CA GLN A 527 42.90 21.22 34.14
C GLN A 527 43.33 22.48 34.90
N GLU A 528 42.46 23.01 35.78
CA GLU A 528 42.79 23.96 36.86
C GLU A 528 43.29 23.22 38.11
#